data_AF-A0A367LZ58-F1
#
_entry.id   AF-A0A367LZ58-F1
#
_cell.length_a   1.000
_cell.length_b   1.000
_cell.length_c   1.000
_cell.angle_alpha   90.00
_cell.angle_beta   90.00
_cell.angle_gamma   90.00
#
_symmetry.space_group_name_H-M   'P 1'
#
loop_
_entity.id
_entity.type
_entity.pdbx_description
1 polymer ?
#
loop_
_entity_poly.entity_id
_entity_poly.type
_entity_poly.pdbx_seq_one_letter_code
_entity_poly.pdbx_strand_id
1 'polypeptide(L)'
;YTNTDNYVVSAYEALVKVGNDAKIPLIASDTDSVKRGAIAALGINYKEMGKQTGRMVVRILKGEKPGEIKPETSDNLQLFVNPGAAQKQGVTLSDELLKSAAEVIK
;
A
#
# COMPACT_ATOMS: atom_id res chain seq x y z
N TYR A 1 -0.63 -4.02 12.52
CA TYR A 1 -0.04 -3.06 11.58
C TYR A 1 1.22 -3.68 10.99
N THR A 2 1.38 -3.69 9.67
CA THR A 2 2.57 -4.20 8.96
C THR A 2 3.24 -3.05 8.22
N ASN A 3 4.52 -2.80 8.54
CA ASN A 3 5.35 -1.82 7.86
C ASN A 3 5.89 -2.36 6.52
N THR A 4 6.59 -1.51 5.75
CA THR A 4 7.20 -1.84 4.45
C THR A 4 8.47 -2.69 4.58
N ASP A 5 8.46 -3.69 5.46
CA ASP A 5 9.56 -4.64 5.62
C ASP A 5 9.47 -5.69 4.51
N ASN A 6 10.56 -5.86 3.76
CA ASN A 6 10.58 -6.74 2.59
C ASN A 6 10.31 -8.21 2.95
N TYR A 7 10.72 -8.67 4.14
CA TYR A 7 10.47 -10.04 4.57
C TYR A 7 9.00 -10.23 4.95
N VAL A 8 8.44 -9.30 5.72
CA VAL A 8 7.01 -9.26 6.08
C VAL A 8 6.13 -9.23 4.82
N VAL A 9 6.44 -8.36 3.87
CA VAL A 9 5.70 -8.24 2.61
C VAL A 9 5.87 -9.50 1.76
N SER A 10 7.04 -10.14 1.71
CA SER A 10 7.21 -11.39 0.94
C SER A 10 6.37 -12.56 1.48
N ALA A 11 6.11 -12.59 2.79
CA ALA A 11 5.37 -13.65 3.47
C ALA A 11 3.91 -13.25 3.83
N TYR A 12 3.36 -12.24 3.17
CA TYR A 12 2.11 -11.59 3.60
C TYR A 12 0.91 -12.55 3.68
N GLU A 13 0.84 -13.53 2.79
CA GLU A 13 -0.25 -14.52 2.74
C GLU A 13 -0.32 -15.36 4.03
N ALA A 14 0.83 -15.65 4.64
CA ALA A 14 0.89 -16.35 5.92
C ALA A 14 0.31 -15.48 7.04
N LEU A 15 0.62 -14.18 7.05
CA LEU A 15 0.04 -13.22 8.00
C LEU A 15 -1.47 -13.09 7.80
N VAL A 16 -1.94 -13.01 6.55
CA VAL A 16 -3.37 -12.95 6.22
C VAL A 16 -4.10 -14.19 6.69
N LYS A 17 -3.52 -15.38 6.52
CA LYS A 17 -4.09 -16.62 7.07
C LYS A 17 -4.25 -16.51 8.58
N VAL A 18 -3.19 -16.13 9.30
CA VAL A 18 -3.25 -15.97 10.77
C VAL A 18 -4.25 -14.90 11.19
N GLY A 19 -4.31 -13.75 10.50
CA GLY A 19 -5.26 -12.67 10.77
C GLY A 19 -6.71 -13.11 10.55
N ASN A 20 -6.98 -13.89 9.50
CA ASN A 20 -8.30 -14.46 9.24
C ASN A 20 -8.70 -15.48 10.32
N ASP A 21 -7.78 -16.39 10.67
CA ASP A 21 -8.00 -17.46 11.65
C ASP A 21 -8.23 -16.86 13.05
N ALA A 22 -7.45 -15.85 13.43
CA ALA A 22 -7.51 -15.20 14.73
C ALA A 22 -8.51 -14.04 14.81
N LYS A 23 -9.18 -13.68 13.71
CA LYS A 23 -10.05 -12.49 13.61
C LYS A 23 -9.33 -11.21 14.03
N ILE A 24 -8.09 -11.07 13.59
CA ILE A 24 -7.25 -9.89 13.84
C ILE A 24 -7.13 -9.09 12.53
N PRO A 25 -7.59 -7.83 12.50
CA PRO A 25 -7.49 -6.98 11.33
C PRO A 25 -6.04 -6.58 11.03
N LEU A 26 -5.65 -6.75 9.76
CA LEU A 26 -4.35 -6.34 9.25
C LEU A 26 -4.44 -4.96 8.58
N ILE A 27 -3.68 -4.01 9.11
CA ILE A 27 -3.48 -2.68 8.52
C ILE A 27 -2.05 -2.62 7.95
N ALA A 28 -1.90 -2.20 6.70
CA ALA A 28 -0.60 -2.12 6.02
C ALA A 28 -0.14 -0.68 5.81
N SER A 29 1.16 -0.50 5.59
CA SER A 29 1.79 0.78 5.20
C SER A 29 1.84 1.02 3.69
N ASP A 30 1.50 0.02 2.88
CA ASP A 30 1.47 0.09 1.42
C ASP A 30 0.13 -0.40 0.86
N THR A 31 -0.26 0.17 -0.28
CA THR A 31 -1.56 -0.12 -0.91
C THR A 31 -1.62 -1.51 -1.56
N ASP A 32 -0.49 -2.11 -1.91
CA ASP A 32 -0.47 -3.41 -2.60
C ASP A 32 -0.75 -4.57 -1.64
N SER A 33 -0.33 -4.46 -0.38
CA SER A 33 -0.69 -5.39 0.70
C SER A 33 -2.21 -5.48 0.94
N VAL A 34 -2.98 -4.44 0.61
CA VAL A 34 -4.46 -4.45 0.68
C VAL A 34 -5.07 -5.41 -0.33
N LYS A 35 -4.49 -5.51 -1.53
CA LYS A 35 -4.90 -6.49 -2.56
C LYS A 35 -4.59 -7.92 -2.14
N ARG A 36 -3.65 -8.10 -1.20
CA ARG A 36 -3.20 -9.41 -0.70
C ARG A 36 -3.89 -9.85 0.58
N GLY A 37 -4.73 -8.99 1.18
CA GLY A 37 -5.57 -9.35 2.32
C GLY A 37 -5.43 -8.45 3.55
N ALA A 38 -4.67 -7.35 3.50
CA ALA A 38 -4.83 -6.29 4.49
C ALA A 38 -6.22 -5.65 4.33
N ILE A 39 -6.83 -5.20 5.43
CA ILE A 39 -8.17 -4.60 5.41
C ILE A 39 -8.13 -3.15 4.96
N ALA A 40 -7.01 -2.46 5.21
CA ALA A 40 -6.79 -1.09 4.78
C ALA A 40 -5.31 -0.71 4.78
N ALA A 41 -4.97 0.30 4.00
CA ALA A 41 -3.71 1.04 4.05
C ALA A 41 -3.95 2.49 3.63
N LEU A 42 -3.42 3.44 4.40
CA LEU A 42 -3.18 4.80 3.94
C LEU A 42 -1.69 4.91 3.66
N GLY A 43 -1.30 4.69 2.42
CA GLY A 43 0.08 4.34 2.12
C GLY A 43 0.54 4.74 0.73
N ILE A 44 1.80 4.41 0.46
CA ILE A 44 2.44 4.69 -0.83
C ILE A 44 1.79 3.81 -1.89
N ASN A 45 1.35 4.43 -2.98
CA ASN A 45 1.08 3.73 -4.22
C ASN A 45 2.39 3.57 -5.00
N TYR A 46 2.98 2.38 -4.94
CA TYR A 46 4.27 2.07 -5.57
C TYR A 46 4.25 2.25 -7.09
N LYS A 47 3.09 2.15 -7.75
CA LYS A 47 2.97 2.44 -9.18
C LYS A 47 3.20 3.91 -9.50
N GLU A 48 2.63 4.81 -8.70
CA GLU A 48 2.83 6.26 -8.89
C GLU A 48 4.26 6.67 -8.51
N MET A 49 4.81 6.09 -7.43
CA MET A 49 6.21 6.29 -7.06
C MET A 49 7.17 5.77 -8.14
N GLY A 50 6.85 4.64 -8.78
CA GLY A 50 7.59 4.13 -9.94
C GLY A 50 7.57 5.08 -11.13
N LYS A 51 6.42 5.71 -11.44
CA LYS A 51 6.32 6.75 -12.48
C LYS A 51 7.14 7.98 -12.13
N GLN A 52 7.14 8.41 -10.86
CA GLN A 52 7.98 9.51 -10.37
C GLN A 52 9.46 9.21 -10.55
N THR A 53 9.88 8.00 -10.17
CA THR A 53 11.23 7.49 -10.41
C THR A 53 11.59 7.49 -11.90
N GLY A 54 10.66 7.06 -12.76
CA GLY A 54 10.86 7.10 -14.22
C GLY A 54 11.11 8.52 -14.75
N ARG A 55 10.45 9.55 -14.22
CA ARG A 55 10.71 10.95 -14.58
C ARG A 55 12.12 11.38 -14.18
N MET A 56 12.61 10.95 -13.01
CA MET A 56 14.01 11.18 -12.61
C MET A 56 14.99 10.49 -13.55
N VAL A 57 14.72 9.26 -13.96
CA VAL A 57 15.56 8.53 -14.93
C VAL A 57 15.62 9.28 -16.27
N VAL A 58 14.51 9.82 -16.77
CA VAL A 58 14.48 10.62 -18.00
C VAL A 58 15.37 11.87 -17.90
N ARG A 59 15.43 12.53 -16.73
CA ARG A 59 16.31 13.69 -16.50
C ARG A 59 17.79 13.30 -16.59
N ILE A 60 18.16 12.18 -15.98
CA ILE A 60 19.53 11.64 -16.05
C ILE A 60 19.90 11.30 -17.50
N LEU A 61 19.01 10.61 -18.22
CA LEU A 61 19.23 10.27 -19.63
C LEU A 61 19.35 11.50 -20.54
N LYS A 62 18.81 12.66 -20.12
CA LYS A 62 18.96 13.95 -20.81
C LYS A 62 20.23 14.72 -20.41
N GLY A 63 21.08 14.15 -19.54
CA GLY A 63 22.39 14.70 -19.19
C GLY A 63 22.47 15.42 -17.84
N GLU A 64 21.39 15.45 -17.05
CA GLU A 64 21.44 15.96 -15.68
C GLU A 64 22.24 15.02 -14.78
N LYS A 65 23.11 15.55 -13.91
CA LYS A 65 23.94 14.71 -13.04
C LYS A 65 23.11 14.15 -11.89
N PRO A 66 23.18 12.83 -11.60
CA PRO A 66 22.41 12.22 -10.51
C PRO A 66 22.60 12.90 -9.15
N GLY A 67 23.82 13.36 -8.84
CA GLY A 67 24.11 14.06 -7.57
C GLY A 67 23.47 15.46 -7.44
N GLU A 68 22.95 16.03 -8.53
CA GLU A 68 22.25 17.32 -8.53
C GLU A 68 20.72 17.15 -8.41
N ILE A 69 20.21 15.92 -8.63
CA ILE A 69 18.79 15.59 -8.47
C ILE A 69 18.51 15.35 -6.98
N LYS A 70 17.69 16.20 -6.37
CA LYS A 70 17.27 16.04 -4.97
C LYS A 70 16.46 14.75 -4.80
N PRO A 71 16.69 13.97 -3.71
CA PRO A 71 15.82 12.86 -3.36
C PRO A 71 14.39 13.34 -3.18
N GLU A 72 13.44 12.58 -3.73
CA GLU A 72 12.01 12.87 -3.62
C GLU A 72 11.32 11.84 -2.72
N THR A 73 10.32 12.28 -1.96
CA THR A 73 9.40 11.39 -1.23
C THR A 73 8.16 11.12 -2.07
N SER A 74 7.36 10.13 -1.68
CA SER A 74 6.07 9.90 -2.33
C SER A 74 5.14 11.09 -2.10
N ASP A 75 4.70 11.74 -3.17
CA ASP A 75 3.82 12.91 -3.10
C ASP A 75 2.34 12.56 -2.87
N ASN A 76 1.97 11.27 -2.99
CA ASN A 76 0.58 10.84 -3.02
C ASN A 76 0.35 9.60 -2.14
N LEU A 77 -0.07 9.83 -0.89
CA LEU A 77 -0.58 8.76 -0.03
C LEU A 77 -2.05 8.52 -0.39
N GLN A 78 -2.39 7.26 -0.63
CA GLN A 78 -3.74 6.87 -1.02
C GLN A 78 -4.33 5.89 -0.02
N LEU A 79 -5.60 6.09 0.31
CA LEU A 79 -6.37 5.17 1.14
C LEU A 79 -6.93 4.04 0.27
N PHE A 80 -6.47 2.82 0.52
CA PHE A 80 -7.00 1.60 -0.07
C PHE A 80 -7.69 0.80 1.02
N VAL A 81 -8.85 0.23 0.71
CA VAL A 81 -9.63 -0.58 1.66
C VAL A 81 -10.10 -1.88 1.01
N ASN A 82 -10.24 -2.93 1.80
CA ASN A 82 -10.70 -4.25 1.35
C ASN A 82 -11.82 -4.77 2.27
N PRO A 83 -13.10 -4.50 1.93
CA PRO A 83 -14.23 -4.94 2.72
C PRO A 83 -14.32 -6.46 2.83
N GLY A 84 -13.93 -7.20 1.78
CA GLY A 84 -13.93 -8.65 1.79
C GLY A 84 -12.92 -9.24 2.77
N ALA A 85 -11.71 -8.66 2.85
CA ALA A 85 -10.72 -9.02 3.86
C ALA A 85 -11.17 -8.60 5.27
N ALA A 86 -11.77 -7.41 5.42
CA ALA A 86 -12.29 -6.94 6.68
C ALA A 86 -13.31 -7.92 7.28
N GLN A 87 -14.28 -8.37 6.47
CA GLN A 87 -15.28 -9.36 6.91
C GLN A 87 -14.62 -10.67 7.35
N LYS A 88 -13.65 -11.19 6.59
CA LYS A 88 -12.91 -12.42 6.93
C LYS A 88 -12.16 -12.29 8.26
N GLN A 89 -11.68 -11.09 8.56
CA GLN A 89 -10.92 -10.75 9.78
C GLN A 89 -11.83 -10.24 10.91
N GLY A 90 -13.14 -10.29 10.75
CA GLY A 90 -14.11 -9.99 11.82
C GLY A 90 -14.44 -8.51 12.01
N VAL A 91 -14.18 -7.67 11.01
CA VAL A 91 -14.43 -6.23 11.06
C VAL A 91 -15.33 -5.79 9.90
N THR A 92 -16.24 -4.87 10.17
CA THR A 92 -17.02 -4.17 9.14
C THR A 92 -16.48 -2.75 9.00
N LEU A 93 -16.11 -2.36 7.78
CA LEU A 93 -15.67 -0.99 7.50
C LEU A 93 -16.89 -0.06 7.43
N SER A 94 -16.76 1.16 7.97
CA SER A 94 -17.83 2.15 7.90
C SER A 94 -18.01 2.68 6.47
N ASP A 95 -19.24 3.08 6.12
CA ASP A 95 -19.54 3.69 4.82
C ASP A 95 -18.69 4.95 4.55
N GLU A 96 -18.37 5.70 5.61
CA GLU A 96 -17.49 6.87 5.53
C GLU A 96 -16.07 6.49 5.07
N LEU A 97 -15.52 5.40 5.62
CA LEU A 97 -14.21 4.90 5.23
C LEU A 97 -14.21 4.37 3.79
N LEU A 98 -15.29 3.69 3.38
CA LEU A 98 -15.45 3.20 2.01
C LEU A 98 -15.54 4.35 1.00
N LYS A 99 -16.24 5.43 1.33
CA LYS A 99 -16.41 6.61 0.47
C LYS A 99 -15.15 7.47 0.37
N SER A 100 -14.33 7.49 1.42
CA SER A 100 -13.07 8.24 1.45
C SER A 100 -11.90 7.49 0.81
N ALA A 101 -12.04 6.19 0.55
CA ALA A 101 -11.01 5.39 -0.08
C ALA A 101 -10.81 5.79 -1.55
N ALA A 102 -9.54 5.96 -1.93
CA ALA A 102 -9.16 6.14 -3.32
C ALA A 102 -9.41 4.86 -4.14
N GLU A 103 -9.28 3.69 -3.50
CA GLU A 103 -9.57 2.39 -4.12
C GLU A 103 -10.22 1.43 -3.12
N VAL A 104 -11.28 0.74 -3.57
CA VAL A 104 -11.96 -0.31 -2.82
C VAL A 104 -11.71 -1.63 -3.53
N ILE A 105 -10.96 -2.52 -2.88
CA ILE A 105 -10.67 -3.86 -3.39
C ILE A 105 -11.91 -4.73 -3.20
N LYS A 106 -12.35 -5.37 -4.29
CA LYS A 106 -13.52 -6.27 -4.32
C LYS A 106 -13.11 -7.73 -4.17
#